data_AF-A0A8G2FBH7-F1
#
_entry.id   AF-A0A8G2FBH7-F1
#
_cell.length_a   1.000
_cell.length_b   1.000
_cell.length_c   1.000
_cell.angle_alpha   90.00
_cell.angle_beta   90.00
_cell.angle_gamma   90.00
#
_symmetry.space_group_name_H-M   'P 1'
#
loop_
_entity.id
_entity.type
_entity.pdbx_description
1 polymer ?
#
loop_
_entity_poly.entity_id
_entity_poly.type
_entity_poly.pdbx_seq_one_letter_code
_entity_poly.pdbx_strand_id
1 'polypeptide(L)'
;MNDEPNKAPTDFQKLTLLLAEKRTAHTTLRSGIALCAFSMTVISFILLKGSKISSNLEGVIFTILGSGSIIMLIFGIYFIRRGFTRMQFHDTLINQILYTNQEASALFYHTRKRNNVHPNRTGMHHEVVFHFDKGNIELDMAIRNIENYFGELSNQKFTVYFVVTGPGIKLLVKENPHAQRLTELTNLGLQIKVCRNAMRDFQIEPDRVLPTVKIISSGLLEIIDLQHKGYAYIKL
;
A
#
# COMPACT_ATOMS: atom_id res chain seq x y z
N MET A 1 -32.46 -0.41 40.50
CA MET A 1 -31.01 -0.17 40.38
C MET A 1 -30.66 -0.61 38.98
N ASN A 2 -30.54 0.35 38.07
CA ASN A 2 -30.47 0.09 36.63
C ASN A 2 -29.06 -0.42 36.28
N ASP A 3 -28.99 -1.66 35.80
CA ASP A 3 -27.82 -2.15 35.08
C ASP A 3 -27.75 -1.43 33.73
N GLU A 4 -26.81 -0.49 33.62
CA GLU A 4 -26.37 0.07 32.35
C GLU A 4 -25.68 -1.04 31.55
N PRO A 5 -26.12 -1.35 30.31
CA PRO A 5 -25.45 -2.36 29.50
C PRO A 5 -24.05 -1.85 29.16
N ASN A 6 -23.04 -2.65 29.51
CA ASN A 6 -21.63 -2.48 29.16
C ASN A 6 -21.47 -2.10 27.67
N LYS A 7 -21.44 -0.79 27.41
CA LYS A 7 -21.39 -0.22 26.06
C LYS A 7 -19.98 -0.44 25.56
N ALA A 8 -19.81 -1.42 24.67
CA ALA A 8 -18.56 -1.66 23.99
C ALA A 8 -17.97 -0.32 23.49
N PRO A 9 -16.68 -0.03 23.75
CA PRO A 9 -16.11 1.26 23.41
C PRO A 9 -16.30 1.54 21.91
N THR A 10 -16.75 2.75 21.58
CA THR A 10 -16.95 3.16 20.18
C THR A 10 -15.62 3.00 19.43
N ASP A 11 -15.67 2.68 18.14
CA ASP A 11 -14.46 2.44 17.33
C ASP A 11 -13.46 3.61 17.40
N PHE A 12 -13.97 4.82 17.58
CA PHE A 12 -13.18 6.02 17.83
C PHE A 12 -12.39 5.97 19.15
N GLN A 13 -13.01 5.53 20.26
CA GLN A 13 -12.32 5.37 21.54
C GLN A 13 -11.21 4.32 21.43
N LYS A 14 -11.48 3.18 20.78
CA LYS A 14 -10.46 2.15 20.50
C LYS A 14 -9.31 2.72 19.67
N LEU A 15 -9.61 3.54 18.66
CA LEU A 15 -8.59 4.16 17.82
C LEU A 15 -7.73 5.16 18.60
N THR A 16 -8.32 6.00 19.45
CA THR A 16 -7.56 6.92 20.31
C THR A 16 -6.66 6.19 21.29
N LEU A 17 -7.13 5.05 21.85
CA LEU A 17 -6.34 4.18 22.71
C LEU A 17 -5.17 3.55 21.95
N LEU A 18 -5.42 3.01 20.76
CA LEU A 18 -4.39 2.43 19.89
C LEU A 18 -3.35 3.47 19.45
N LEU A 19 -3.77 4.70 19.16
CA LEU A 19 -2.87 5.80 18.83
C LEU A 19 -1.99 6.21 20.02
N ALA A 20 -2.54 6.21 21.25
CA ALA A 20 -1.78 6.45 22.47
C ALA A 20 -0.75 5.33 22.71
N GLU A 21 -1.14 4.06 22.53
CA GLU A 21 -0.26 2.91 22.66
C GLU A 21 0.87 2.93 21.62
N LYS A 22 0.59 3.35 20.37
CA LYS A 22 1.61 3.54 19.33
C LYS A 22 2.66 4.61 19.70
N ARG A 23 2.26 5.70 20.39
CA ARG A 23 3.22 6.68 20.90
C ARG A 23 4.15 6.07 21.96
N THR A 24 3.63 5.21 22.84
CA THR A 24 4.47 4.54 23.84
C THR A 24 5.46 3.58 23.19
N ALA A 25 5.05 2.81 22.18
CA ALA A 25 5.93 1.92 21.43
C ALA A 25 7.06 2.69 20.70
N HIS A 26 6.75 3.86 20.14
CA HIS A 26 7.75 4.72 19.50
C HIS A 26 8.78 5.27 20.48
N THR A 27 8.36 5.61 21.70
CA THR A 27 9.28 6.03 22.76
C THR A 27 10.20 4.88 23.20
N THR A 28 9.66 3.67 23.39
CA THR A 28 10.46 2.48 23.70
C THR A 28 11.49 2.18 22.60
N LEU A 29 11.12 2.36 21.34
CA LEU A 29 12.03 2.19 20.19
C LEU A 29 13.19 3.21 20.23
N ARG A 30 12.89 4.49 20.48
CA ARG A 30 13.92 5.54 20.62
C ARG A 30 14.89 5.25 21.77
N SER A 31 14.36 4.82 22.92
CA SER A 31 15.18 4.45 24.08
C SER A 31 16.09 3.25 23.78
N GLY A 32 15.59 2.24 23.04
CA GLY A 32 16.40 1.10 22.61
C GLY A 32 17.55 1.50 21.67
N ILE A 33 17.29 2.38 20.70
CA ILE A 33 18.31 2.90 19.78
C ILE A 33 19.40 3.68 20.55
N ALA A 34 18.99 4.54 21.50
CA ALA A 34 19.92 5.31 22.32
C ALA A 34 20.83 4.40 23.16
N LEU A 35 20.28 3.32 23.73
CA LEU A 35 21.05 2.35 24.52
C LEU A 35 22.08 1.61 23.66
N CYS A 36 21.70 1.19 22.44
CA CYS A 36 22.64 0.58 21.49
C CYS A 36 23.75 1.56 21.08
N ALA A 37 23.40 2.80 20.76
CA ALA A 37 24.38 3.83 20.35
C ALA A 37 25.41 4.09 21.46
N PHE A 38 24.95 4.25 22.71
CA PHE A 38 25.83 4.43 23.87
C PHE A 38 26.78 3.24 24.06
N SER A 39 26.26 2.01 23.98
CA SER A 39 27.07 0.81 24.13
C SER A 39 28.14 0.68 23.03
N MET A 40 27.83 1.05 21.79
CA MET A 40 28.78 1.05 20.67
C MET A 40 29.90 2.08 20.86
N THR A 41 29.59 3.27 21.42
CA THR A 41 30.61 4.28 21.73
C THR A 41 31.58 3.79 22.81
N VAL A 42 31.07 3.15 23.86
CA VAL A 42 31.90 2.59 24.94
C VAL A 42 32.79 1.46 24.42
N ILE A 43 32.25 0.54 23.62
CA ILE A 43 33.03 -0.54 22.99
C ILE A 43 34.12 0.04 22.07
N SER A 44 33.79 1.05 21.26
CA SER A 44 34.76 1.72 20.38
C SER A 44 35.91 2.35 21.18
N PHE A 45 35.61 3.03 22.29
CA PHE A 45 36.64 3.60 23.17
C PHE A 45 37.54 2.54 23.80
N ILE A 46 36.96 1.41 24.24
CA ILE A 46 37.72 0.28 24.81
C ILE A 46 38.68 -0.30 23.76
N LEU A 47 38.21 -0.49 22.52
CA LEU A 47 39.04 -1.00 21.43
C LEU A 47 40.21 -0.06 21.10
N LEU A 48 39.98 1.26 21.09
CA LEU A 48 41.02 2.26 20.83
C LEU A 48 42.08 2.31 21.94
N LYS A 49 41.68 2.17 23.20
CA LYS A 49 42.58 2.29 24.36
C LYS A 49 43.20 0.95 24.79
N GLY A 50 42.67 -0.17 24.31
CA GLY A 50 43.12 -1.52 24.64
C GLY A 50 44.57 -1.81 24.25
N SER A 51 45.10 -1.16 23.22
CA SER A 51 46.51 -1.30 22.78
C SER A 51 47.53 -0.67 23.75
N LYS A 52 47.07 0.15 24.71
CA LYS A 52 47.93 0.91 25.62
C LYS A 52 47.74 0.52 27.09
N ILE A 53 47.16 -0.66 27.34
CA ILE A 53 46.97 -1.23 28.68
C ILE A 53 48.34 -1.55 29.27
N SER A 54 48.72 -0.80 30.30
CA SER A 54 50.04 -0.89 30.92
C SER A 54 49.99 -1.61 32.28
N SER A 55 48.80 -1.80 32.87
CA SER A 55 48.63 -2.39 34.20
C SER A 55 47.54 -3.47 34.22
N ASN A 56 47.72 -4.49 35.08
CA ASN A 56 46.73 -5.56 35.27
C ASN A 56 45.38 -5.03 35.77
N LEU A 57 45.38 -3.96 36.57
CA LEU A 57 44.16 -3.33 37.10
C LEU A 57 43.33 -2.66 35.99
N GLU A 58 43.98 -1.97 35.05
CA GLU A 58 43.30 -1.38 33.89
C GLU A 58 42.65 -2.47 33.01
N GLY A 59 43.34 -3.59 32.78
CA GLY A 59 42.79 -4.73 32.03
C GLY A 59 41.51 -5.31 32.66
N VAL A 60 41.47 -5.45 33.99
CA VAL A 60 40.27 -5.92 34.72
C VAL A 60 39.12 -4.91 34.62
N ILE A 61 39.40 -3.60 34.71
CA ILE A 61 38.38 -2.56 34.57
C ILE A 61 37.78 -2.57 33.16
N PHE A 62 38.62 -2.66 32.12
CA PHE A 62 38.16 -2.68 30.73
C PHE A 62 37.36 -3.94 30.37
N THR A 63 37.71 -5.10 30.94
CA THR A 63 36.96 -6.34 30.73
C THR A 63 35.59 -6.31 31.41
N ILE A 64 35.49 -5.78 32.63
CA ILE A 64 34.21 -5.56 33.31
C ILE A 64 33.35 -4.58 32.51
N LEU A 65 33.91 -3.43 32.11
CA LEU A 65 33.20 -2.41 31.33
C LEU A 65 32.74 -2.93 29.95
N GLY A 66 33.56 -3.75 29.29
CA GLY A 66 33.23 -4.41 28.03
C GLY A 66 32.07 -5.39 28.19
N SER A 67 32.11 -6.23 29.22
CA SER A 67 31.04 -7.19 29.52
C SER A 67 29.70 -6.48 29.80
N GLY A 68 29.71 -5.40 30.58
CA GLY A 68 28.52 -4.58 30.84
C GLY A 68 27.98 -3.90 29.57
N SER A 69 28.86 -3.46 28.67
CA SER A 69 28.45 -2.85 27.40
C SER A 69 27.78 -3.85 26.46
N ILE A 70 28.27 -5.10 26.42
CA ILE A 70 27.64 -6.18 25.65
C ILE A 70 26.24 -6.51 26.19
N ILE A 71 26.08 -6.56 27.52
CA ILE A 71 24.76 -6.77 28.15
C ILE A 71 23.80 -5.64 27.78
N MET A 72 24.23 -4.38 27.86
CA MET A 72 23.42 -3.22 27.46
C MET A 72 23.04 -3.26 25.97
N LEU A 73 23.94 -3.73 25.10
CA LEU A 73 23.66 -3.90 23.68
C LEU A 73 22.56 -4.93 23.44
N ILE A 74 22.62 -6.09 24.13
CA ILE A 74 21.58 -7.14 24.06
C ILE A 74 20.23 -6.60 24.54
N PHE A 75 20.21 -5.85 25.65
CA PHE A 75 19.00 -5.20 26.15
C PHE A 75 18.43 -4.17 25.16
N GLY A 76 19.28 -3.37 24.52
CA GLY A 76 18.88 -2.40 23.50
C GLY A 76 18.23 -3.07 22.29
N ILE A 77 18.84 -4.15 21.78
CA ILE A 77 18.29 -4.96 20.68
C ILE A 77 16.95 -5.59 21.08
N TYR A 78 16.84 -6.10 22.31
CA TYR A 78 15.59 -6.64 22.84
C TYR A 78 14.47 -5.59 22.85
N PHE A 79 14.74 -4.37 23.33
CA PHE A 79 13.76 -3.29 23.33
C PHE A 79 13.33 -2.87 21.94
N ILE A 80 14.27 -2.81 20.99
CA ILE A 80 13.98 -2.50 19.59
C ILE A 80 13.07 -3.58 19.00
N ARG A 81 13.42 -4.86 19.17
CA ARG A 81 12.64 -5.98 18.63
C ARG A 81 11.23 -6.02 19.23
N ARG A 82 11.12 -5.91 20.55
CA ARG A 82 9.83 -5.88 21.28
C ARG A 82 8.97 -4.68 20.88
N GLY A 83 9.58 -3.49 20.77
CA GLY A 83 8.89 -2.27 20.33
C GLY A 83 8.39 -2.38 18.89
N PHE A 84 9.20 -2.94 18.01
CA PHE A 84 8.85 -3.15 16.60
C PHE A 84 7.71 -4.17 16.43
N THR A 85 7.75 -5.31 17.14
CA THR A 85 6.68 -6.30 17.09
C THR A 85 5.35 -5.74 17.61
N ARG A 86 5.35 -4.98 18.71
CA ARG A 86 4.14 -4.30 19.20
C ARG A 86 3.61 -3.29 18.18
N MET A 87 4.48 -2.48 17.60
CA MET A 87 4.10 -1.47 16.61
C MET A 87 3.43 -2.11 15.38
N GLN A 88 3.99 -3.20 14.86
CA GLN A 88 3.40 -3.93 13.73
C GLN A 88 2.03 -4.55 14.08
N PHE A 89 1.88 -5.10 15.28
CA PHE A 89 0.60 -5.67 15.72
C PHE A 89 -0.52 -4.61 15.78
N HIS A 90 -0.24 -3.43 16.34
CA HIS A 90 -1.22 -2.34 16.37
C HIS A 90 -1.50 -1.79 14.98
N ASP A 91 -0.50 -1.75 14.09
CA ASP A 91 -0.72 -1.32 12.70
C ASP A 91 -1.68 -2.26 11.96
N THR A 92 -1.60 -3.57 12.17
CA THR A 92 -2.56 -4.54 11.60
C THR A 92 -3.97 -4.33 12.15
N LEU A 93 -4.11 -4.14 13.46
CA LEU A 93 -5.41 -3.94 14.10
C LEU A 93 -6.06 -2.61 13.70
N ILE A 94 -5.26 -1.54 13.58
CA ILE A 94 -5.70 -0.23 13.07
C ILE A 94 -6.18 -0.37 11.62
N ASN A 95 -5.44 -1.09 10.77
CA ASN A 95 -5.84 -1.31 9.38
C ASN A 95 -7.16 -2.09 9.27
N GLN A 96 -7.39 -3.05 10.17
CA GLN A 96 -8.65 -3.80 10.22
C GLN A 96 -9.83 -2.90 10.60
N ILE A 97 -9.68 -2.06 11.65
CA ILE A 97 -10.73 -1.14 12.10
C ILE A 97 -11.03 -0.06 11.04
N LEU A 98 -9.98 0.49 10.41
CA LEU A 98 -10.14 1.48 9.34
C LEU A 98 -10.78 0.91 8.08
N TYR A 99 -10.64 -0.40 7.82
CA TYR A 99 -11.30 -1.07 6.71
C TYR A 99 -12.79 -1.30 6.98
N THR A 100 -13.14 -1.62 8.23
CA THR A 100 -14.54 -1.87 8.63
C THR A 100 -15.34 -0.58 8.82
N ASN A 101 -14.69 0.54 9.18
CA ASN A 101 -15.38 1.79 9.50
C ASN A 101 -15.04 2.92 8.50
N GLN A 102 -16.03 3.29 7.69
CA GLN A 102 -15.91 4.26 6.59
C GLN A 102 -15.66 5.70 7.08
N GLU A 103 -16.22 6.07 8.24
CA GLU A 103 -16.00 7.40 8.85
C GLU A 103 -14.56 7.55 9.39
N ALA A 104 -14.03 6.50 10.01
CA ALA A 104 -12.66 6.49 10.51
C ALA A 104 -11.63 6.51 9.37
N SER A 105 -11.90 5.81 8.26
CA SER A 105 -11.05 5.81 7.06
C SER A 105 -10.87 7.22 6.46
N ALA A 106 -11.94 8.01 6.38
CA ALA A 106 -11.92 9.36 5.83
C ALA A 106 -11.01 10.31 6.63
N LEU A 107 -10.99 10.17 7.96
CA LEU A 107 -10.19 11.02 8.85
C LEU A 107 -8.67 10.72 8.76
N PHE A 108 -8.28 9.48 8.49
CA PHE A 108 -6.87 9.04 8.48
C PHE A 108 -6.29 8.81 7.06
N TYR A 109 -7.04 9.09 6.00
CA TYR A 109 -6.64 8.87 4.61
C TYR A 109 -5.34 9.59 4.22
N HIS A 110 -5.14 10.82 4.69
CA HIS A 110 -3.97 11.63 4.34
C HIS A 110 -2.65 11.10 4.94
N THR A 111 -2.70 10.42 6.10
CA THR A 111 -1.50 9.86 6.74
C THR A 111 -1.03 8.57 6.07
N ARG A 112 -1.95 7.77 5.53
CA ARG A 112 -1.67 6.48 4.87
C ARG A 112 -0.84 6.62 3.58
N LYS A 113 -1.01 7.71 2.82
CA LYS A 113 -0.34 7.94 1.53
C LYS A 113 1.20 8.05 1.64
N ARG A 114 1.76 8.31 2.84
CA ARG A 114 3.22 8.53 3.02
C ARG A 114 4.04 7.27 3.28
N ASN A 115 3.46 6.22 3.88
CA ASN A 115 4.24 5.07 4.37
C ASN A 115 4.20 3.82 3.48
N ASN A 116 3.35 3.79 2.43
CA ASN A 116 3.22 2.67 1.50
C ASN A 116 4.01 2.83 0.19
N VAL A 117 5.12 3.57 0.20
CA VAL A 117 6.09 3.55 -0.91
C VAL A 117 6.94 2.29 -0.74
N HIS A 118 6.60 1.22 -1.45
CA HIS A 118 7.32 -0.06 -1.41
C HIS A 118 8.81 0.11 -1.74
N PRO A 119 9.74 -0.31 -0.86
CA PRO A 119 11.17 -0.19 -1.09
C PRO A 119 11.70 -1.43 -1.82
N ASN A 120 11.28 -1.66 -3.07
CA ASN A 120 12.03 -2.45 -4.06
C ASN A 120 11.31 -2.43 -5.42
N ARG A 121 11.79 -1.66 -6.40
CA ARG A 121 11.33 -1.77 -7.80
C ARG A 121 12.49 -1.53 -8.75
N THR A 122 13.31 -2.56 -8.96
CA THR A 122 14.38 -2.59 -9.98
C THR A 122 13.88 -3.13 -11.32
N GLY A 123 12.67 -2.72 -11.73
CA GLY A 123 12.09 -3.03 -13.04
C GLY A 123 11.07 -1.95 -13.38
N MET A 124 11.11 -1.43 -14.62
CA MET A 124 10.11 -0.48 -15.09
C MET A 124 8.76 -1.21 -15.18
N HIS A 125 7.87 -0.90 -14.23
CA HIS A 125 6.52 -1.42 -14.16
C HIS A 125 5.63 -0.64 -15.12
N HIS A 126 5.41 -1.21 -16.31
CA HIS A 126 4.50 -0.69 -17.32
C HIS A 126 3.10 -1.33 -17.19
N GLU A 127 2.71 -1.78 -16.00
CA GLU A 127 1.33 -2.22 -15.76
C GLU A 127 0.42 -1.01 -15.53
N VAL A 128 -0.67 -0.94 -16.29
CA VAL A 128 -1.55 0.24 -16.29
C VAL A 128 -3.02 -0.17 -16.28
N VAL A 129 -3.82 0.62 -15.56
CA VAL A 129 -5.28 0.61 -15.64
C VAL A 129 -5.74 1.96 -16.16
N PHE A 130 -6.30 1.94 -17.36
CA PHE A 130 -7.02 3.06 -17.96
C PHE A 130 -8.46 3.04 -17.47
N HIS A 131 -8.94 4.18 -16.97
CA HIS A 131 -10.32 4.36 -16.55
C HIS A 131 -11.03 5.32 -17.48
N PHE A 132 -12.18 4.91 -18.00
CA PHE A 132 -13.03 5.75 -18.84
C PHE A 132 -14.47 5.81 -18.31
N ASP A 133 -15.03 7.02 -18.26
CA ASP A 133 -16.42 7.28 -17.86
C ASP A 133 -17.11 8.38 -18.69
N LYS A 134 -16.56 8.71 -19.86
CA LYS A 134 -16.97 9.85 -20.70
C LYS A 134 -17.81 9.42 -21.91
N GLY A 135 -18.11 10.37 -22.80
CA GLY A 135 -18.95 10.22 -23.97
C GLY A 135 -18.19 9.85 -25.25
N ASN A 136 -18.90 9.89 -26.38
CA ASN A 136 -18.41 9.35 -27.66
C ASN A 136 -17.17 10.10 -28.19
N ILE A 137 -17.10 11.42 -28.00
CA ILE A 137 -15.98 12.25 -28.48
C ILE A 137 -14.69 11.85 -27.76
N GLU A 138 -14.77 11.58 -26.45
CA GLU A 138 -13.63 11.23 -25.62
C GLU A 138 -13.18 9.78 -25.84
N LEU A 139 -14.08 8.87 -26.25
CA LEU A 139 -13.72 7.47 -26.48
C LEU A 139 -12.68 7.31 -27.60
N ASP A 140 -12.82 8.07 -28.68
CA ASP A 140 -11.88 8.00 -29.80
C ASP A 140 -10.46 8.45 -29.40
N MET A 141 -10.35 9.48 -28.55
CA MET A 141 -9.09 9.88 -27.95
C MET A 141 -8.56 8.82 -26.97
N ALA A 142 -9.44 8.25 -26.15
CA ALA A 142 -9.07 7.19 -25.20
C ALA A 142 -8.47 5.97 -25.93
N ILE A 143 -9.09 5.53 -27.02
CA ILE A 143 -8.61 4.42 -27.84
C ILE A 143 -7.26 4.78 -28.48
N ARG A 144 -7.10 5.98 -29.04
CA ARG A 144 -5.80 6.43 -29.57
C ARG A 144 -4.69 6.42 -28.51
N ASN A 145 -4.98 6.86 -27.29
CA ASN A 145 -4.00 6.84 -26.21
C ASN A 145 -3.58 5.41 -25.86
N ILE A 146 -4.52 4.46 -25.88
CA ILE A 146 -4.21 3.05 -25.66
C ILE A 146 -3.41 2.48 -26.84
N GLU A 147 -3.78 2.76 -28.09
CA GLU A 147 -3.04 2.34 -29.29
C GLU A 147 -1.58 2.84 -29.24
N ASN A 148 -1.37 4.11 -28.91
CA ASN A 148 -0.03 4.69 -28.76
C ASN A 148 0.76 3.97 -27.66
N TYR A 149 0.12 3.67 -26.53
CA TYR A 149 0.75 2.95 -25.41
C TYR A 149 1.26 1.56 -25.84
N PHE A 150 0.46 0.80 -26.60
CA PHE A 150 0.90 -0.49 -27.15
C PHE A 150 2.03 -0.33 -28.18
N GLY A 151 2.00 0.73 -29.00
CA GLY A 151 3.05 1.01 -29.98
C GLY A 151 4.40 1.31 -29.35
N GLU A 152 4.43 2.16 -28.32
CA GLU A 152 5.65 2.56 -27.60
C GLU A 152 6.30 1.40 -26.82
N LEU A 153 5.51 0.43 -26.38
CA LEU A 153 5.96 -0.68 -25.55
C LEU A 153 6.03 -2.03 -26.29
N SER A 154 5.99 -2.03 -27.61
CA SER A 154 5.96 -3.24 -28.47
C SER A 154 7.03 -4.30 -28.17
N ASN A 155 8.17 -3.91 -27.57
CA ASN A 155 9.27 -4.81 -27.20
C ASN A 155 9.29 -5.21 -25.71
N GLN A 156 8.28 -4.83 -24.92
CA GLN A 156 8.24 -5.04 -23.48
C GLN A 156 7.05 -5.94 -23.09
N LYS A 157 7.19 -6.64 -21.96
CA LYS A 157 6.08 -7.37 -21.35
C LYS A 157 5.36 -6.44 -20.38
N PHE A 158 4.06 -6.25 -20.60
CA PHE A 158 3.22 -5.41 -19.74
C PHE A 158 1.79 -5.95 -19.68
N THR A 159 0.98 -5.41 -18.78
CA THR A 159 -0.45 -5.74 -18.65
C THR A 159 -1.28 -4.46 -18.65
N VAL A 160 -2.30 -4.41 -19.50
CA VAL A 160 -3.18 -3.26 -19.65
C VAL A 160 -4.61 -3.65 -19.33
N TYR A 161 -5.24 -2.91 -18.42
CA TYR A 161 -6.67 -2.96 -18.19
C TYR A 161 -7.34 -1.69 -18.69
N PHE A 162 -8.48 -1.83 -19.35
CA PHE A 162 -9.36 -0.72 -19.67
C PHE A 162 -10.68 -0.91 -18.92
N VAL A 163 -10.86 -0.16 -17.83
CA VAL A 163 -12.05 -0.24 -16.98
C VAL A 163 -13.01 0.87 -17.37
N VAL A 164 -14.19 0.47 -17.84
CA VAL A 164 -15.24 1.38 -18.27
C VAL A 164 -16.35 1.42 -17.22
N THR A 165 -16.68 2.63 -16.78
CA THR A 165 -17.75 2.89 -15.81
C THR A 165 -18.66 4.01 -16.30
N GLY A 166 -19.71 4.32 -15.54
CA GLY A 166 -20.59 5.46 -15.83
C GLY A 166 -21.19 5.41 -17.24
N PRO A 167 -21.45 6.58 -17.88
CA PRO A 167 -22.12 6.66 -19.17
C PRO A 167 -21.30 6.08 -20.33
N GLY A 168 -19.97 5.94 -20.15
CA GLY A 168 -19.09 5.36 -21.17
C GLY A 168 -19.48 3.94 -21.58
N ILE A 169 -20.19 3.21 -20.72
CA ILE A 169 -20.65 1.85 -20.98
C ILE A 169 -21.58 1.73 -22.20
N LYS A 170 -22.32 2.81 -22.52
CA LYS A 170 -23.18 2.89 -23.71
C LYS A 170 -22.40 2.75 -25.02
N LEU A 171 -21.09 2.98 -24.96
CA LEU A 171 -20.21 2.95 -26.12
C LEU A 171 -19.52 1.59 -26.31
N LEU A 172 -19.65 0.68 -25.34
CA LEU A 172 -19.01 -0.65 -25.37
C LEU A 172 -19.97 -1.72 -25.95
N VAL A 173 -20.86 -1.30 -26.85
CA VAL A 173 -21.85 -2.15 -27.53
C VAL A 173 -21.38 -2.60 -28.91
N LYS A 174 -21.93 -3.71 -29.41
CA LYS A 174 -21.53 -4.33 -30.69
C LYS A 174 -21.68 -3.41 -31.89
N GLU A 175 -22.66 -2.51 -31.87
CA GLU A 175 -22.96 -1.59 -32.97
C GLU A 175 -22.10 -0.32 -32.97
N ASN A 176 -21.20 -0.15 -31.98
CA ASN A 176 -20.37 1.05 -31.90
C ASN A 176 -19.30 1.06 -33.01
N PRO A 177 -19.07 2.19 -33.71
CA PRO A 177 -18.02 2.29 -34.75
C PRO A 177 -16.62 1.90 -34.28
N HIS A 178 -16.33 2.00 -32.99
CA HIS A 178 -15.04 1.64 -32.39
C HIS A 178 -14.94 0.16 -31.99
N ALA A 179 -15.99 -0.66 -32.19
CA ALA A 179 -16.02 -2.08 -31.83
C ALA A 179 -14.85 -2.87 -32.42
N GLN A 180 -14.52 -2.62 -33.69
CA GLN A 180 -13.43 -3.29 -34.37
C GLN A 180 -12.07 -2.94 -33.74
N ARG A 181 -11.78 -1.64 -33.54
CA ARG A 181 -10.52 -1.18 -32.92
C ARG A 181 -10.33 -1.72 -31.50
N LEU A 182 -11.40 -1.77 -30.70
CA LEU A 182 -11.35 -2.36 -29.35
C LEU A 182 -11.08 -3.87 -29.39
N THR A 183 -11.61 -4.57 -30.39
CA THR A 183 -11.35 -5.99 -30.60
C THR A 183 -9.89 -6.23 -31.00
N GLU A 184 -9.34 -5.41 -31.89
CA GLU A 184 -7.93 -5.45 -32.30
C GLU A 184 -7.00 -5.20 -31.10
N LEU A 185 -7.29 -4.20 -30.27
CA LEU A 185 -6.55 -3.96 -29.03
C LEU A 185 -6.63 -5.14 -28.06
N THR A 186 -7.79 -5.81 -27.97
CA THR A 186 -7.94 -7.00 -27.13
C THR A 186 -7.05 -8.14 -27.62
N ASN A 187 -6.92 -8.31 -28.95
CA ASN A 187 -6.00 -9.29 -29.54
C ASN A 187 -4.53 -8.98 -29.25
N LEU A 188 -4.18 -7.70 -29.06
CA LEU A 188 -2.86 -7.27 -28.61
C LEU A 188 -2.62 -7.45 -27.10
N GLY A 189 -3.65 -7.83 -26.34
CA GLY A 189 -3.55 -8.10 -24.90
C GLY A 189 -4.26 -7.09 -24.01
N LEU A 190 -5.04 -6.14 -24.56
CA LEU A 190 -5.89 -5.26 -23.77
C LEU A 190 -7.00 -6.05 -23.07
N GLN A 191 -7.15 -5.88 -21.76
CA GLN A 191 -8.26 -6.46 -21.01
C GLN A 191 -9.32 -5.41 -20.71
N ILE A 192 -10.43 -5.46 -21.45
CA ILE A 192 -11.54 -4.52 -21.25
C ILE A 192 -12.47 -5.06 -20.18
N LYS A 193 -12.77 -4.24 -19.16
CA LYS A 193 -13.63 -4.56 -18.02
C LYS A 193 -14.77 -3.57 -17.92
N VAL A 194 -15.98 -4.09 -17.75
CA VAL A 194 -17.23 -3.33 -17.82
C VAL A 194 -18.00 -3.47 -16.52
N CYS A 195 -18.36 -2.35 -15.90
CA CYS A 195 -19.01 -2.33 -14.58
C CYS A 195 -20.49 -2.74 -14.65
N ARG A 196 -20.85 -3.86 -13.99
CA ARG A 196 -22.24 -4.37 -13.93
C ARG A 196 -23.22 -3.38 -13.32
N ASN A 197 -22.82 -2.61 -12.30
CA ASN A 197 -23.69 -1.59 -11.71
C ASN A 197 -24.05 -0.53 -12.75
N ALA A 198 -23.06 -0.05 -13.51
CA ALA A 198 -23.31 0.89 -14.59
C ALA A 198 -24.17 0.27 -15.71
N MET A 199 -23.99 -1.02 -16.03
CA MET A 199 -24.88 -1.70 -16.99
C MET A 199 -26.33 -1.65 -16.55
N ARG A 200 -26.59 -1.92 -15.26
CA ARG A 200 -27.94 -1.85 -14.68
C ARG A 200 -28.51 -0.43 -14.73
N ASP A 201 -27.71 0.56 -14.34
CA ASP A 201 -28.13 1.97 -14.29
C ASP A 201 -28.48 2.51 -15.70
N PHE A 202 -27.77 2.03 -16.72
CA PHE A 202 -28.00 2.42 -18.11
C PHE A 202 -28.83 1.40 -18.92
N GLN A 203 -29.41 0.39 -18.26
CA GLN A 203 -30.28 -0.63 -18.86
C GLN A 203 -29.64 -1.33 -20.07
N ILE A 204 -28.36 -1.70 -19.95
CA ILE A 204 -27.62 -2.41 -20.98
C ILE A 204 -27.55 -3.89 -20.62
N GLU A 205 -28.10 -4.72 -21.49
CA GLU A 205 -28.04 -6.17 -21.35
C GLU A 205 -26.64 -6.73 -21.68
N PRO A 206 -26.18 -7.80 -21.00
CA PRO A 206 -24.90 -8.47 -21.28
C PRO A 206 -24.69 -8.85 -22.74
N ASP A 207 -25.74 -9.23 -23.46
CA ASP A 207 -25.62 -9.66 -24.86
C ASP A 207 -25.42 -8.50 -25.84
N ARG A 208 -25.66 -7.27 -25.39
CA ARG A 208 -25.47 -6.04 -26.20
C ARG A 208 -24.02 -5.56 -26.20
N VAL A 209 -23.26 -5.87 -25.15
CA VAL A 209 -21.86 -5.46 -25.06
C VAL A 209 -20.96 -6.30 -25.95
N LEU A 210 -19.77 -5.77 -26.26
CA LEU A 210 -18.78 -6.48 -27.07
C LEU A 210 -18.39 -7.82 -26.43
N PRO A 211 -18.30 -8.93 -27.18
CA PRO A 211 -17.94 -10.24 -26.61
C PRO A 211 -16.56 -10.28 -25.95
N THR A 212 -15.67 -9.37 -26.33
CA THR A 212 -14.31 -9.22 -25.79
C THR A 212 -14.28 -8.60 -24.39
N VAL A 213 -15.39 -8.02 -23.92
CA VAL A 213 -15.42 -7.37 -22.61
C VAL A 213 -15.70 -8.35 -21.48
N LYS A 214 -15.02 -8.13 -20.36
CA LYS A 214 -15.30 -8.85 -19.11
C LYS A 214 -16.22 -8.02 -18.23
N ILE A 215 -17.43 -8.53 -17.96
CA ILE A 215 -18.34 -7.89 -17.01
C ILE A 215 -17.85 -8.16 -15.59
N ILE A 216 -17.60 -7.10 -14.82
CA ILE A 216 -17.16 -7.13 -13.43
C ILE A 216 -18.24 -6.54 -12.51
N SER A 217 -18.23 -6.91 -11.23
CA SER A 217 -19.23 -6.44 -10.27
C SER A 217 -19.16 -4.93 -10.04
N SER A 218 -17.96 -4.39 -9.83
CA SER A 218 -17.74 -2.95 -9.57
C SER A 218 -16.45 -2.46 -10.22
N GLY A 219 -16.57 -1.49 -11.14
CA GLY A 219 -15.43 -0.86 -11.79
C GLY A 219 -14.53 -0.08 -10.82
N LEU A 220 -15.13 0.60 -9.83
CA LEU A 220 -14.36 1.36 -8.85
C LEU A 220 -13.52 0.43 -7.96
N LEU A 221 -14.11 -0.69 -7.49
CA LEU A 221 -13.38 -1.67 -6.67
C LEU A 221 -12.26 -2.33 -7.49
N GLU A 222 -12.51 -2.66 -8.76
CA GLU A 222 -11.49 -3.20 -9.65
C GLU A 222 -10.30 -2.23 -9.83
N ILE A 223 -10.57 -0.94 -10.03
CA ILE A 223 -9.53 0.09 -10.15
C ILE A 223 -8.73 0.20 -8.84
N ILE A 224 -9.39 0.15 -7.68
CA ILE A 224 -8.73 0.16 -6.37
C ILE A 224 -7.82 -1.06 -6.20
N ASP A 225 -8.31 -2.26 -6.56
CA ASP A 225 -7.55 -3.50 -6.44
C ASP A 225 -6.34 -3.52 -7.37
N LEU A 226 -6.48 -3.03 -8.61
CA LEU A 226 -5.37 -2.91 -9.56
C LEU A 226 -4.32 -1.91 -9.07
N GLN A 227 -4.73 -0.76 -8.54
CA GLN A 227 -3.80 0.21 -7.95
C GLN A 227 -3.07 -0.37 -6.73
N HIS A 228 -3.76 -1.12 -5.86
CA HIS A 228 -3.11 -1.82 -4.75
C HIS A 228 -2.09 -2.87 -5.21
N LYS A 229 -2.33 -3.51 -6.36
CA LYS A 229 -1.37 -4.41 -7.01
C LYS A 229 -0.22 -3.68 -7.69
N GLY A 230 -0.23 -2.33 -7.69
CA GLY A 230 0.86 -1.51 -8.17
C GLY A 230 0.72 -0.99 -9.60
N TYR A 231 -0.45 -1.15 -10.23
CA TYR A 231 -0.74 -0.63 -11.57
C TYR A 231 -0.80 0.89 -11.55
N ALA A 232 -0.23 1.52 -12.57
CA ALA A 232 -0.43 2.95 -12.81
C ALA A 232 -1.89 3.21 -13.17
N TYR A 233 -2.49 4.23 -12.56
CA TYR A 233 -3.85 4.66 -12.88
C TYR A 233 -3.82 5.85 -13.82
N ILE A 234 -4.48 5.72 -14.97
CA ILE A 234 -4.63 6.79 -15.95
C ILE A 234 -6.12 7.02 -16.19
N LYS A 235 -6.57 8.26 -15.97
CA LYS A 235 -7.93 8.69 -16.29
C LYS A 235 -7.96 9.17 -17.74
N LEU A 236 -8.86 8.59 -18.52
CA LEU A 236 -9.17 8.97 -19.90
C LEU A 236 -10.52 9.69 -19.98
#